data_AF-A0A530Y8A2-F1
#
_entry.id   AF-A0A530Y8A2-F1
#
_cell.length_a   1.000
_cell.length_b   1.000
_cell.length_c   1.000
_cell.angle_alpha   90.00
_cell.angle_beta   90.00
_cell.angle_gamma   90.00
#
_symmetry.space_group_name_H-M   'P 1'
#
loop_
_entity.id
_entity.type
_entity.pdbx_description
1 polymer ?
#
loop_
_entity_poly.entity_id
_entity_poly.type
_entity_poly.pdbx_seq_one_letter_code
_entity_poly.pdbx_strand_id
1 'polypeptide(L)'
;TGTEAAKLMSLLMLVFSVSPILAPLTGSVIIENFGWRAVFWTVTGGAVLATILLATSLKETRPVEARAGSSFGTALSAYRFLMGDRNFLGLAAIGGFGLASFFVYLSSSSFILIEHYGLSPSVYSVFFSINAVAFIGMSQLTGTLSERFGLRPVVRVAVVGYATTMVVLFAVMASGVDRLDVMAALLFVGYGFLGLVIPATSVLAMEEHGAIAGTASALMGTLHFAIG
;
A
#
# COMPACT_ATOMS: atom_id res chain seq x y z
N THR A 1 -16.51 7.31 -22.27
CA THR A 1 -16.49 5.95 -22.88
C THR A 1 -15.56 5.02 -22.11
N GLY A 2 -15.56 3.71 -22.36
CA GLY A 2 -14.65 2.76 -21.67
C GLY A 2 -13.16 3.07 -21.85
N THR A 3 -12.77 3.66 -22.98
CA THR A 3 -11.40 4.10 -23.26
C THR A 3 -10.98 5.35 -22.47
N GLU A 4 -11.87 6.33 -22.28
CA GLU A 4 -11.62 7.49 -21.40
C GLU A 4 -11.54 7.06 -19.93
N ALA A 5 -12.42 6.15 -19.50
CA ALA A 5 -12.38 5.58 -18.16
C ALA A 5 -11.07 4.83 -17.91
N ALA A 6 -10.61 4.02 -18.86
CA ALA A 6 -9.32 3.34 -18.77
C ALA A 6 -8.13 4.31 -18.70
N LYS A 7 -8.15 5.42 -19.47
CA LYS A 7 -7.13 6.46 -19.39
C LYS A 7 -7.11 7.16 -18.03
N LEU A 8 -8.28 7.53 -17.51
CA LEU A 8 -8.40 8.12 -16.18
C LEU A 8 -7.90 7.16 -15.09
N MET A 9 -8.29 5.90 -15.15
CA MET A 9 -7.82 4.87 -14.21
C MET A 9 -6.30 4.67 -14.30
N SER A 10 -5.73 4.64 -15.51
CA SER A 10 -4.28 4.54 -15.68
C SER A 10 -3.54 5.77 -15.12
N LEU A 11 -4.10 6.97 -15.28
CA LEU A 11 -3.53 8.19 -14.71
C LEU A 11 -3.58 8.15 -13.18
N LEU A 12 -4.71 7.73 -12.61
CA LEU A 12 -4.88 7.58 -11.16
C LEU A 12 -3.87 6.57 -10.59
N MET A 13 -3.71 5.41 -11.23
CA MET A 13 -2.72 4.42 -10.83
C MET A 13 -1.29 4.97 -10.92
N LEU A 14 -0.96 5.72 -11.96
CA LEU A 14 0.35 6.37 -12.08
C LEU A 14 0.60 7.36 -10.94
N VAL A 15 -0.38 8.20 -10.60
CA VAL A 15 -0.25 9.17 -9.50
C VAL A 15 -0.06 8.46 -8.16
N PHE A 16 -0.86 7.42 -7.87
CA PHE A 16 -0.70 6.61 -6.66
C PHE A 16 0.66 5.92 -6.60
N SER A 17 1.19 5.51 -7.74
CA SER A 17 2.48 4.83 -7.87
C SER A 17 3.67 5.78 -7.76
N VAL A 18 3.56 7.02 -8.20
CA VAL A 18 4.67 7.98 -8.12
C VAL A 18 4.70 8.72 -6.78
N SER A 19 3.54 8.90 -6.13
CA SER A 19 3.42 9.68 -4.90
C SER A 19 4.31 9.19 -3.73
N PRO A 20 4.38 7.89 -3.40
CA PRO A 20 5.23 7.39 -2.31
C PRO A 20 6.73 7.58 -2.54
N ILE A 21 7.16 7.68 -3.80
CA ILE A 21 8.56 7.93 -4.17
C ILE A 21 8.87 9.41 -4.01
N LEU A 22 7.95 10.27 -4.46
CA LEU A 22 8.14 11.72 -4.38
C LEU A 22 8.01 12.25 -2.94
N ALA A 23 7.16 11.64 -2.10
CA ALA A 23 6.90 12.17 -0.76
C ALA A 23 8.15 12.24 0.14
N PRO A 24 9.00 11.19 0.28
CA PRO A 24 10.26 11.27 1.02
C PRO A 24 11.26 12.23 0.38
N LEU A 25 11.36 12.27 -0.95
CA LEU A 25 12.28 13.15 -1.67
C LEU A 25 11.95 14.63 -1.47
N THR A 26 10.67 14.99 -1.66
CA THR A 26 10.18 16.35 -1.40
C THR A 26 10.26 16.68 0.09
N GLY A 27 9.91 15.73 0.95
CA GLY A 27 10.01 15.87 2.41
C GLY A 27 11.43 16.16 2.88
N SER A 28 12.44 15.43 2.39
CA SER A 28 13.84 15.65 2.76
C SER A 28 14.34 17.03 2.34
N VAL A 29 14.00 17.48 1.12
CA VAL A 29 14.36 18.83 0.65
C VAL A 29 13.72 19.91 1.52
N ILE A 30 12.46 19.77 1.89
CA ILE A 30 11.78 20.75 2.75
C ILE A 30 12.42 20.77 4.14
N ILE A 31 12.68 19.60 4.73
CA ILE A 31 13.26 19.49 6.07
C ILE A 31 14.67 20.10 6.11
N GLU A 32 15.52 19.80 5.11
CA GLU A 32 16.89 20.31 5.04
C GLU A 32 16.95 21.84 4.92
N ASN A 33 16.00 22.47 4.22
CA ASN A 33 16.03 23.92 3.95
C ASN A 33 15.17 24.76 4.90
N PHE A 34 14.04 24.23 5.37
CA PHE A 34 13.00 24.99 6.09
C PHE A 34 12.58 24.33 7.40
N GLY A 35 13.17 23.18 7.76
CA GLY A 35 12.87 22.44 8.98
C GLY A 35 11.54 21.69 8.94
N TRP A 36 11.29 20.90 9.98
CA TRP A 36 10.14 19.98 10.06
C TRP A 36 8.77 20.69 10.07
N ARG A 37 8.68 21.92 10.61
CA ARG A 37 7.42 22.68 10.68
C ARG A 37 6.91 23.06 9.29
N ALA A 38 7.82 23.29 8.34
CA ALA A 38 7.46 23.64 6.97
C ALA A 38 6.71 22.51 6.26
N VAL A 39 7.04 21.24 6.56
CA VAL A 39 6.33 20.06 6.01
C VAL A 39 4.83 20.13 6.32
N PHE A 40 4.47 20.45 7.57
CA PHE A 40 3.07 20.58 7.98
C PHE A 40 2.34 21.69 7.21
N TRP A 41 2.98 22.84 7.01
CA TRP A 41 2.40 23.93 6.23
C TRP A 41 2.24 23.58 4.75
N THR A 42 3.21 22.88 4.16
CA THR A 42 3.12 22.41 2.78
C THR A 42 1.94 21.45 2.59
N VAL A 43 1.80 20.44 3.46
CA VAL A 43 0.68 19.49 3.40
C VAL A 43 -0.65 20.19 3.63
N THR A 44 -0.72 21.17 4.55
CA THR A 44 -1.91 21.97 4.80
C THR A 44 -2.33 22.76 3.57
N GLY A 45 -1.39 23.44 2.91
CA GLY A 45 -1.66 24.17 1.66
C GLY A 45 -2.18 23.24 0.56
N GLY A 46 -1.58 22.05 0.42
CA GLY A 46 -2.04 21.02 -0.51
C GLY A 46 -3.46 20.54 -0.21
N ALA A 47 -3.80 20.29 1.06
CA ALA A 47 -5.13 19.86 1.48
C ALA A 47 -6.20 20.94 1.22
N VAL A 48 -5.89 22.21 1.47
CA VAL A 48 -6.79 23.34 1.16
C VAL A 48 -7.03 23.43 -0.34
N LEU A 49 -5.98 23.36 -1.15
CA LEU A 49 -6.09 23.37 -2.61
C LEU A 49 -6.95 22.20 -3.12
N ALA A 50 -6.69 20.99 -2.62
CA ALA A 50 -7.48 19.80 -2.96
C ALA A 50 -8.96 19.98 -2.60
N THR A 51 -9.26 20.56 -1.43
CA THR A 51 -10.64 20.84 -0.99
C THR A 51 -11.35 21.82 -1.93
N ILE A 52 -10.66 22.90 -2.34
CA ILE A 52 -11.20 23.87 -3.30
C ILE A 52 -11.46 23.20 -4.66
N LEU A 53 -10.52 22.39 -5.15
CA LEU A 53 -10.70 21.66 -6.40
C LEU A 53 -11.87 20.67 -6.34
N LEU A 54 -12.01 19.92 -5.25
CA LEU A 54 -13.12 19.00 -5.06
C LEU A 54 -14.47 19.76 -5.04
N ALA A 55 -14.54 20.88 -4.32
CA ALA A 55 -15.77 21.68 -4.22
C ALA A 55 -16.17 22.37 -5.54
N THR A 56 -15.21 22.68 -6.41
CA THR A 56 -15.46 23.46 -7.64
C THR A 56 -15.49 22.62 -8.92
N SER A 57 -14.73 21.53 -8.97
CA SER A 57 -14.46 20.78 -10.19
C SER A 57 -15.11 19.39 -10.21
N LEU A 58 -15.39 18.80 -9.04
CA LEU A 58 -16.00 17.48 -8.97
C LEU A 58 -17.53 17.61 -8.99
N LYS A 59 -18.16 17.20 -10.10
CA LYS A 59 -19.62 17.10 -10.17
C LYS A 59 -20.12 15.97 -9.27
N GLU A 60 -21.29 16.14 -8.67
CA GLU A 60 -21.94 15.07 -7.89
C GLU A 60 -22.07 13.81 -8.77
N THR A 61 -21.45 12.72 -8.32
CA THR A 61 -21.36 11.45 -9.06
C THR A 61 -22.43 10.46 -8.62
N ARG A 62 -23.15 10.73 -7.51
CA ARG A 62 -24.22 9.88 -7.00
C ARG A 62 -25.58 10.60 -7.06
N PRO A 63 -26.40 10.31 -8.09
CA PRO A 63 -27.78 10.79 -8.18
C PRO A 63 -28.60 10.39 -6.94
N VAL A 64 -29.60 11.19 -6.60
CA VAL A 64 -30.47 10.94 -5.43
C VAL A 64 -31.15 9.57 -5.54
N GLU A 65 -31.43 9.13 -6.76
CA GLU A 65 -32.09 7.88 -7.12
C GLU A 65 -31.16 6.66 -6.93
N ALA A 66 -29.83 6.86 -6.98
CA ALA A 66 -28.82 5.82 -6.73
C ALA A 66 -28.42 5.72 -5.24
N ARG A 67 -29.12 6.43 -4.36
CA ARG A 67 -28.96 6.32 -2.90
C ARG A 67 -29.65 5.04 -2.42
N ALA A 68 -28.99 3.89 -2.61
CA ALA A 68 -29.34 2.68 -1.87
C ALA A 68 -29.31 3.01 -0.36
N GLY A 69 -30.44 2.79 0.33
CA GLY A 69 -30.60 3.08 1.75
C GLY A 69 -29.67 2.20 2.58
N SER A 70 -28.52 2.75 2.97
CA SER A 70 -27.67 2.13 3.98
C SER A 70 -28.29 2.44 5.34
N SER A 71 -28.89 1.44 5.98
CA SER A 71 -29.26 1.52 7.38
C SER A 71 -28.11 1.03 8.24
N PHE A 72 -28.01 1.52 9.47
CA PHE A 72 -27.02 1.02 10.44
C PHE A 72 -27.14 -0.50 10.64
N GLY A 73 -28.38 -1.03 10.68
CA GLY A 73 -28.64 -2.46 10.83
C GLY A 73 -28.14 -3.30 9.65
N THR A 74 -28.38 -2.85 8.42
CA THR A 74 -27.88 -3.53 7.21
C THR A 74 -26.35 -3.54 7.17
N ALA A 75 -25.70 -2.43 7.53
CA ALA A 75 -24.24 -2.36 7.61
C ALA A 75 -23.67 -3.33 8.66
N LEU A 76 -24.24 -3.33 9.88
CA LEU A 76 -23.78 -4.21 10.96
C LEU A 76 -23.96 -5.69 10.61
N SER A 77 -25.05 -6.05 9.95
CA SER A 77 -25.28 -7.43 9.49
C SER A 77 -24.24 -7.89 8.46
N ALA A 78 -23.86 -7.01 7.53
CA ALA A 78 -22.83 -7.28 6.53
C ALA A 78 -21.44 -7.42 7.16
N TYR A 79 -21.09 -6.55 8.13
CA TYR A 79 -19.85 -6.71 8.91
C TYR A 79 -19.81 -8.04 9.66
N ARG A 80 -20.92 -8.42 10.33
CA ARG A 80 -21.00 -9.70 11.06
C ARG A 80 -20.87 -10.91 10.12
N PHE A 81 -21.45 -10.84 8.93
CA PHE A 81 -21.30 -11.87 7.90
C PHE A 81 -19.83 -12.03 7.49
N LEU A 82 -19.15 -10.92 7.14
CA LEU A 82 -17.75 -10.93 6.72
C LEU A 82 -16.81 -11.41 7.83
N MET A 83 -17.07 -11.02 9.08
CA MET A 83 -16.32 -11.51 10.24
C MET A 83 -16.52 -13.01 10.51
N GLY A 84 -17.55 -13.63 9.93
CA GLY A 84 -17.77 -15.07 9.96
C GLY A 84 -17.08 -15.83 8.82
N ASP A 85 -16.68 -15.13 7.74
CA ASP A 85 -16.02 -15.74 6.60
C ASP A 85 -14.51 -15.87 6.82
N ARG A 86 -14.07 -17.13 6.95
CA ARG A 86 -12.66 -17.47 7.15
C ARG A 86 -11.81 -17.20 5.91
N ASN A 87 -12.38 -17.26 4.71
CA ASN A 87 -11.64 -16.96 3.49
C ASN A 87 -11.34 -15.46 3.42
N PHE A 88 -12.36 -14.62 3.60
CA PHE A 88 -12.21 -13.18 3.71
C PHE A 88 -11.22 -12.78 4.81
N LEU A 89 -11.39 -13.28 6.03
CA LEU A 89 -10.49 -12.96 7.15
C LEU A 89 -9.06 -13.44 6.91
N GLY A 90 -8.86 -14.60 6.28
CA GLY A 90 -7.54 -15.09 5.92
C GLY A 90 -6.84 -14.16 4.92
N LEU A 91 -7.55 -13.71 3.88
CA LEU A 91 -7.02 -12.79 2.87
C LEU A 91 -6.76 -11.39 3.44
N ALA A 92 -7.67 -10.90 4.29
CA ALA A 92 -7.49 -9.64 5.02
C ALA A 92 -6.30 -9.72 5.99
N ALA A 93 -6.10 -10.84 6.67
CA ALA A 93 -4.94 -11.04 7.54
C ALA A 93 -3.63 -11.07 6.75
N ILE A 94 -3.58 -11.73 5.59
CA ILE A 94 -2.39 -11.72 4.72
C ILE A 94 -2.05 -10.28 4.30
N GLY A 95 -3.03 -9.52 3.82
CA GLY A 95 -2.84 -8.11 3.46
C GLY A 95 -2.43 -7.26 4.66
N GLY A 96 -3.05 -7.49 5.81
CA GLY A 96 -2.78 -6.79 7.07
C GLY A 96 -1.38 -7.04 7.61
N PHE A 97 -0.89 -8.29 7.63
CA PHE A 97 0.50 -8.59 8.00
C PHE A 97 1.50 -8.02 7.00
N GLY A 98 1.14 -7.99 5.71
CA GLY A 98 1.92 -7.30 4.70
C GLY A 98 2.07 -5.81 4.99
N LEU A 99 0.96 -5.14 5.33
CA LEU A 99 0.97 -3.73 5.71
C LEU A 99 1.70 -3.48 7.04
N ALA A 100 1.53 -4.35 8.03
CA ALA A 100 2.24 -4.30 9.30
C ALA A 100 3.76 -4.30 9.09
N SER A 101 4.27 -5.19 8.23
CA SER A 101 5.69 -5.20 7.94
C SER A 101 6.17 -3.93 7.23
N PHE A 102 5.33 -3.33 6.38
CA PHE A 102 5.65 -2.03 5.78
C PHE A 102 5.74 -0.93 6.83
N PHE A 103 4.86 -0.90 7.83
CA PHE A 103 4.94 0.06 8.94
C PHE A 103 6.15 -0.16 9.85
N VAL A 104 6.51 -1.42 10.13
CA VAL A 104 7.75 -1.75 10.86
C VAL A 104 8.97 -1.20 10.13
N TYR A 105 9.05 -1.40 8.81
CA TYR A 105 10.11 -0.80 8.00
C TYR A 105 10.05 0.72 8.02
N LEU A 106 8.89 1.33 7.76
CA LEU A 106 8.74 2.78 7.72
C LEU A 106 9.19 3.47 9.02
N SER A 107 8.90 2.85 10.16
CA SER A 107 9.27 3.37 11.49
C SER A 107 10.72 3.10 11.88
N SER A 108 11.29 1.95 11.48
CA SER A 108 12.62 1.51 11.92
C SER A 108 13.72 1.82 10.90
N SER A 109 13.38 2.05 9.63
CA SER A 109 14.35 2.16 8.54
C SER A 109 15.23 3.39 8.66
N SER A 110 14.69 4.51 9.15
CA SER A 110 15.48 5.73 9.37
C SER A 110 16.56 5.51 10.41
N PHE A 111 16.22 4.91 11.56
CA PHE A 111 17.18 4.54 12.60
C PHE A 111 18.28 3.62 12.07
N ILE A 112 17.89 2.54 11.37
CA ILE A 112 18.86 1.57 10.83
C ILE A 112 19.75 2.22 9.77
N LEU A 113 19.19 2.95 8.82
CA LEU A 113 19.95 3.47 7.67
C LEU A 113 20.76 4.72 8.03
N ILE A 114 20.21 5.63 8.82
CA ILE A 114 20.86 6.91 9.18
C ILE A 114 21.74 6.72 10.41
N GLU A 115 21.22 6.17 11.50
CA GLU A 115 21.94 6.12 12.77
C GLU A 115 22.93 4.94 12.82
N HIS A 116 22.53 3.74 12.38
CA HIS A 116 23.42 2.56 12.39
C HIS A 116 24.39 2.53 11.21
N TYR A 117 23.91 2.70 9.97
CA TYR A 117 24.78 2.71 8.78
C TYR A 117 25.38 4.08 8.43
N GLY A 118 25.03 5.15 9.14
CA GLY A 118 25.62 6.48 8.94
C GLY A 118 25.23 7.17 7.63
N LEU A 119 24.12 6.78 6.99
CA LEU A 119 23.69 7.38 5.74
C LEU A 119 23.12 8.79 5.95
N SER A 120 23.34 9.68 4.99
CA SER A 120 22.67 10.98 5.00
C SER A 120 21.15 10.84 4.72
N PRO A 121 20.31 11.78 5.16
CA PRO A 121 18.87 11.77 4.87
C PRO A 121 18.55 11.66 3.37
N SER A 122 19.34 12.31 2.52
CA SER A 122 19.15 12.26 1.07
C SER A 122 19.45 10.87 0.49
N VAL A 123 20.48 10.18 0.99
CA VAL A 123 20.77 8.79 0.59
C VAL A 123 19.71 7.82 1.12
N TYR A 124 19.27 8.00 2.37
CA TYR A 124 18.12 7.26 2.92
C TYR A 124 16.88 7.36 2.01
N SER A 125 16.54 8.57 1.55
CA SER A 125 15.41 8.79 0.64
C SER A 125 15.56 8.03 -0.68
N VAL A 126 16.79 7.82 -1.17
CA VAL A 126 17.06 6.99 -2.36
C VAL A 126 16.79 5.51 -2.08
N PHE A 127 17.29 4.96 -0.97
CA PHE A 127 17.02 3.55 -0.59
C PHE A 127 15.54 3.29 -0.38
N PHE A 128 14.84 4.20 0.30
CA PHE A 128 13.39 4.11 0.49
C PHE A 128 12.66 4.16 -0.86
N SER A 129 13.04 5.08 -1.74
CA SER A 129 12.49 5.20 -3.10
C SER A 129 12.70 3.94 -3.94
N ILE A 130 13.86 3.30 -3.85
CA ILE A 130 14.16 2.04 -4.57
C ILE A 130 13.23 0.91 -4.12
N ASN A 131 12.98 0.78 -2.80
CA ASN A 131 12.01 -0.19 -2.29
C ASN A 131 10.58 0.13 -2.75
N ALA A 132 10.20 1.40 -2.75
CA ALA A 132 8.91 1.84 -3.26
C ALA A 132 8.76 1.48 -4.76
N VAL A 133 9.80 1.68 -5.58
CA VAL A 133 9.81 1.28 -7.00
C VAL A 133 9.60 -0.22 -7.16
N ALA A 134 10.23 -1.07 -6.34
CA ALA A 134 10.01 -2.52 -6.40
C ALA A 134 8.55 -2.89 -6.10
N PHE A 135 8.03 -2.36 -5.00
CA PHE A 135 6.65 -2.59 -4.55
C PHE A 135 5.64 -2.14 -5.61
N ILE A 136 5.78 -0.92 -6.09
CA ILE A 136 4.90 -0.32 -7.10
C ILE A 136 5.02 -1.06 -8.43
N GLY A 137 6.25 -1.29 -8.90
CA GLY A 137 6.51 -1.96 -10.17
C GLY A 137 5.88 -3.34 -10.23
N MET A 138 6.01 -4.12 -9.15
CA MET A 138 5.37 -5.43 -9.05
C MET A 138 3.86 -5.34 -8.88
N SER A 139 3.34 -4.36 -8.12
CA SER A 139 1.90 -4.11 -8.00
C SER A 139 1.23 -3.87 -9.36
N GLN A 140 1.87 -3.13 -10.26
CA GLN A 140 1.38 -2.94 -11.62
C GLN A 140 1.28 -4.24 -12.43
N LEU A 141 2.14 -5.22 -12.15
CA LEU A 141 2.14 -6.52 -12.82
C LEU A 141 1.05 -7.47 -12.28
N THR A 142 0.40 -7.12 -11.16
CA THR A 142 -0.62 -7.98 -10.53
C THR A 142 -1.73 -8.36 -11.50
N GLY A 143 -2.27 -7.41 -12.27
CA GLY A 143 -3.33 -7.69 -13.25
C GLY A 143 -2.88 -8.69 -14.32
N THR A 144 -1.76 -8.38 -14.98
CA THR A 144 -1.19 -9.22 -16.06
C THR A 144 -0.83 -10.63 -15.56
N LEU A 145 -0.23 -10.74 -14.38
CA LEU A 145 0.12 -12.03 -13.79
C LEU A 145 -1.12 -12.80 -13.35
N SER A 146 -2.14 -12.12 -12.83
CA SER A 146 -3.40 -12.73 -12.41
C SER A 146 -4.22 -13.21 -13.61
N GLU A 147 -4.20 -12.51 -14.74
CA GLU A 147 -4.83 -12.97 -15.98
C GLU A 147 -4.13 -14.21 -16.54
N ARG A 148 -2.79 -14.25 -16.48
CA ARG A 148 -2.00 -15.36 -17.04
C ARG A 148 -1.98 -16.61 -16.16
N PHE A 149 -1.90 -16.45 -14.85
CA PHE A 149 -1.66 -17.55 -13.91
C PHE A 149 -2.81 -17.75 -12.90
N GLY A 150 -3.79 -16.85 -12.85
CA GLY A 150 -4.85 -16.82 -11.84
C GLY A 150 -4.46 -16.10 -10.55
N LEU A 151 -5.44 -15.51 -9.86
CA LEU A 151 -5.24 -14.78 -8.59
C LEU A 151 -4.64 -15.67 -7.48
N ARG A 152 -5.20 -16.87 -7.27
CA ARG A 152 -4.78 -17.74 -6.15
C ARG A 152 -3.31 -18.19 -6.24
N PRO A 153 -2.80 -18.65 -7.40
CA PRO A 153 -1.37 -18.97 -7.55
C PRO A 153 -0.47 -17.74 -7.36
N VAL A 154 -0.86 -16.58 -7.89
CA VAL A 154 -0.09 -15.33 -7.74
C VAL A 154 0.04 -14.94 -6.27
N VAL A 155 -1.07 -14.95 -5.51
CA VAL A 155 -1.06 -14.69 -4.06
C VAL A 155 -0.12 -15.68 -3.35
N ARG A 156 -0.22 -16.98 -3.65
CA ARG A 156 0.62 -18.00 -3.00
C ARG A 156 2.10 -17.76 -3.26
N VAL A 157 2.50 -17.51 -4.50
CA VAL A 157 3.90 -17.23 -4.87
C VAL A 157 4.38 -15.94 -4.21
N ALA A 158 3.56 -14.89 -4.21
CA ALA A 158 3.89 -13.62 -3.60
C ALA A 158 4.13 -13.75 -2.08
N VAL A 159 3.22 -14.43 -1.37
CA VAL A 159 3.34 -14.64 0.09
C VAL A 159 4.55 -15.51 0.42
N VAL A 160 4.76 -16.62 -0.28
CA VAL A 160 5.90 -17.51 -0.05
C VAL A 160 7.22 -16.81 -0.38
N GLY A 161 7.28 -16.09 -1.49
CA GLY A 161 8.45 -15.31 -1.90
C GLY A 161 8.79 -14.22 -0.87
N TYR A 162 7.77 -13.50 -0.41
CA TYR A 162 7.92 -12.50 0.64
C TYR A 162 8.44 -13.10 1.95
N ALA A 163 7.77 -14.13 2.48
CA ALA A 163 8.14 -14.77 3.73
C ALA A 163 9.55 -15.38 3.66
N THR A 164 9.88 -16.06 2.56
CA THR A 164 11.21 -16.65 2.35
C THR A 164 12.28 -15.56 2.34
N THR A 165 12.04 -14.46 1.64
CA THR A 165 13.01 -13.35 1.56
C THR A 165 13.23 -12.70 2.93
N MET A 166 12.16 -12.49 3.71
CA MET A 166 12.27 -11.93 5.07
C MET A 166 12.97 -12.88 6.04
N VAL A 167 12.73 -14.21 5.93
CA VAL A 167 13.45 -15.22 6.73
C VAL A 167 14.94 -15.24 6.37
N VAL A 168 15.28 -15.17 5.08
CA VAL A 168 16.67 -15.08 4.62
C VAL A 168 17.32 -13.81 5.15
N LEU A 169 16.64 -12.66 5.05
CA LEU A 169 17.13 -11.39 5.60
C LEU A 169 17.40 -11.51 7.10
N PHE A 170 16.46 -12.04 7.87
CA PHE A 170 16.64 -12.27 9.30
C PHE A 170 17.84 -13.18 9.58
N ALA A 171 17.97 -14.31 8.89
CA ALA A 171 19.06 -15.26 9.10
C ALA A 171 20.44 -14.64 8.77
N VAL A 172 20.54 -13.88 7.69
CA VAL A 172 21.78 -13.17 7.29
C VAL A 172 22.17 -12.16 8.37
N MET A 173 21.24 -11.30 8.80
CA MET A 173 21.53 -10.30 9.83
C MET A 173 21.85 -10.94 11.19
N ALA A 174 21.12 -12.00 11.57
CA ALA A 174 21.36 -12.74 12.81
C ALA A 174 22.71 -13.47 12.83
N SER A 175 23.26 -13.81 11.66
CA SER A 175 24.60 -14.39 11.53
C SER A 175 25.74 -13.38 11.69
N GLY A 176 25.42 -12.09 11.87
CA GLY A 176 26.40 -11.00 12.03
C GLY A 176 26.89 -10.40 10.70
N VAL A 177 26.28 -10.76 9.57
CA VAL A 177 26.60 -10.15 8.27
C VAL A 177 25.94 -8.77 8.21
N ASP A 178 26.64 -7.77 8.74
CA ASP A 178 26.17 -6.38 8.79
C ASP A 178 26.52 -5.62 7.49
N ARG A 179 25.81 -5.95 6.41
CA ARG A 179 26.08 -5.46 5.06
C ARG A 179 24.87 -4.75 4.46
N LEU A 180 25.00 -3.44 4.29
CA LEU A 180 23.96 -2.58 3.72
C LEU A 180 23.50 -3.03 2.33
N ASP A 181 24.44 -3.42 1.45
CA ASP A 181 24.14 -3.88 0.09
C ASP A 181 23.28 -5.16 0.08
N VAL A 182 23.59 -6.10 0.97
CA VAL A 182 22.83 -7.34 1.13
C VAL A 182 21.44 -7.07 1.69
N MET A 183 21.35 -6.23 2.74
CA MET A 183 20.06 -5.83 3.33
C MET A 183 19.19 -5.14 2.28
N ALA A 184 19.73 -4.18 1.54
CA ALA A 184 18.99 -3.43 0.53
C ALA A 184 18.49 -4.32 -0.62
N ALA A 185 19.31 -5.26 -1.09
CA ALA A 185 18.91 -6.19 -2.14
C ALA A 185 17.76 -7.12 -1.68
N LEU A 186 17.84 -7.65 -0.46
CA LEU A 186 16.79 -8.51 0.09
C LEU A 186 15.50 -7.73 0.38
N LEU A 187 15.60 -6.50 0.88
CA LEU A 187 14.44 -5.62 1.05
C LEU A 187 13.80 -5.31 -0.31
N PHE A 188 14.59 -5.00 -1.35
CA PHE A 188 14.07 -4.74 -2.69
C PHE A 188 13.26 -5.93 -3.24
N VAL A 189 13.82 -7.14 -3.15
CA VAL A 189 13.14 -8.37 -3.58
C VAL A 189 11.88 -8.63 -2.74
N GLY A 190 11.98 -8.48 -1.41
CA GLY A 190 10.86 -8.66 -0.50
C GLY A 190 9.72 -7.69 -0.79
N TYR A 191 10.01 -6.39 -0.89
CA TYR A 191 9.01 -5.38 -1.24
C TYR A 191 8.43 -5.58 -2.63
N GLY A 192 9.18 -6.12 -3.58
CA GLY A 192 8.64 -6.57 -4.86
C GLY A 192 7.55 -7.64 -4.69
N PHE A 193 7.80 -8.69 -3.90
CA PHE A 193 6.77 -9.69 -3.60
C PHE A 193 5.57 -9.09 -2.85
N LEU A 194 5.83 -8.22 -1.86
CA LEU A 194 4.78 -7.53 -1.12
C LEU A 194 3.89 -6.68 -2.05
N GLY A 195 4.48 -6.09 -3.08
CA GLY A 195 3.78 -5.37 -4.15
C GLY A 195 2.75 -6.21 -4.88
N LEU A 196 2.95 -7.52 -4.99
CA LEU A 196 1.93 -8.45 -5.51
C LEU A 196 0.92 -8.88 -4.46
N VAL A 197 1.33 -9.04 -3.20
CA VAL A 197 0.46 -9.53 -2.12
C VAL A 197 -0.75 -8.61 -1.93
N ILE A 198 -0.51 -7.31 -1.66
CA ILE A 198 -1.57 -6.37 -1.28
C ILE A 198 -2.69 -6.26 -2.32
N PRO A 199 -2.41 -5.96 -3.61
CA PRO A 199 -3.46 -5.86 -4.62
C PRO A 199 -4.13 -7.21 -4.90
N ALA A 200 -3.38 -8.31 -4.95
CA ALA A 200 -3.93 -9.62 -5.29
C ALA A 200 -4.86 -10.16 -4.18
N THR A 201 -4.49 -10.01 -2.90
CA THR A 201 -5.36 -10.42 -1.79
C THR A 201 -6.59 -9.53 -1.68
N SER A 202 -6.45 -8.23 -1.97
CA SER A 202 -7.57 -7.29 -1.98
C SER A 202 -8.62 -7.68 -3.02
N VAL A 203 -8.19 -7.98 -4.25
CA VAL A 203 -9.11 -8.42 -5.32
C VAL A 203 -9.73 -9.77 -4.96
N LEU A 204 -8.92 -10.74 -4.51
CA LEU A 204 -9.40 -12.07 -4.17
C LEU A 204 -10.41 -12.07 -3.01
N ALA A 205 -10.23 -11.18 -2.01
CA ALA A 205 -11.15 -11.04 -0.89
C ALA A 205 -12.51 -10.45 -1.31
N MET A 206 -12.52 -9.61 -2.34
CA MET A 206 -13.72 -8.95 -2.85
C MET A 206 -14.48 -9.80 -3.89
N GLU A 207 -13.83 -10.76 -4.54
CA GLU A 207 -14.39 -11.59 -5.62
C GLU A 207 -15.71 -12.29 -5.22
N GLU A 208 -15.77 -12.82 -3.99
CA GLU A 208 -16.95 -13.53 -3.47
C GLU A 208 -17.99 -12.59 -2.81
N HIS A 209 -17.71 -11.28 -2.74
CA HIS A 209 -18.47 -10.31 -1.93
C HIS A 209 -19.07 -9.14 -2.73
N GLY A 210 -19.29 -9.30 -4.04
CA GLY A 210 -19.73 -8.21 -4.93
C GLY A 210 -20.95 -7.41 -4.45
N ALA A 211 -21.95 -8.06 -3.83
CA ALA A 211 -23.15 -7.40 -3.31
C ALA A 211 -22.89 -6.45 -2.13
N ILE A 212 -21.81 -6.68 -1.37
CA ILE A 212 -21.39 -5.88 -0.21
C ILE A 212 -19.95 -5.37 -0.35
N ALA A 213 -19.47 -5.19 -1.58
CA ALA A 213 -18.08 -4.86 -1.88
C ALA A 213 -17.58 -3.59 -1.15
N GLY A 214 -18.45 -2.59 -0.96
CA GLY A 214 -18.13 -1.39 -0.19
C GLY A 214 -17.85 -1.69 1.29
N THR A 215 -18.68 -2.52 1.92
CA THR A 215 -18.49 -2.96 3.32
C THR A 215 -17.28 -3.89 3.45
N ALA A 216 -17.07 -4.79 2.49
CA ALA A 216 -15.91 -5.67 2.45
C ALA A 216 -14.60 -4.89 2.36
N SER A 217 -14.53 -3.90 1.45
CA SER A 217 -13.36 -3.01 1.31
C SER A 217 -13.11 -2.19 2.57
N ALA A 218 -14.17 -1.63 3.17
CA ALA A 218 -14.07 -0.88 4.42
C ALA A 218 -13.53 -1.75 5.57
N LEU A 219 -14.11 -2.94 5.79
CA LEU A 219 -13.68 -3.86 6.83
C LEU A 219 -12.23 -4.32 6.62
N MET A 220 -11.89 -4.69 5.39
CA MET A 220 -10.53 -5.12 5.04
C MET A 220 -9.51 -4.02 5.35
N GLY A 221 -9.81 -2.77 4.95
CA GLY A 221 -8.97 -1.62 5.29
C GLY A 221 -8.83 -1.42 6.79
N THR A 222 -9.94 -1.49 7.55
CA THR A 222 -9.90 -1.41 9.02
C THR A 222 -9.03 -2.50 9.64
N LEU A 223 -9.16 -3.75 9.17
CA LEU A 223 -8.35 -4.87 9.65
C LEU A 223 -6.88 -4.67 9.32
N HIS A 224 -6.54 -4.18 8.13
CA HIS A 224 -5.15 -3.89 7.77
C HIS A 224 -4.51 -2.87 8.73
N PHE A 225 -5.21 -1.80 9.08
CA PHE A 225 -4.75 -0.80 10.04
C PHE A 225 -4.83 -1.23 11.51
N ALA A 226 -5.67 -2.21 11.84
CA ALA A 226 -5.74 -2.75 13.20
C ALA A 226 -4.63 -3.78 13.46
N ILE A 227 -4.19 -4.49 12.42
CA ILE A 227 -3.10 -5.47 12.48
C ILE A 227 -1.73 -4.78 12.40
N GLY A 228 -1.59 -3.76 11.54
CA GLY A 228 -0.34 -3.04 11.32
C GLY A 228 -0.14 -1.83 12.20
#